data_AF-A0A0B1S3A1-F1
#
_entry.id   AF-A0A0B1S3A1-F1
#
_cell.length_a   1.000
_cell.length_b   1.000
_cell.length_c   1.000
_cell.angle_alpha   90.00
_cell.angle_beta   90.00
_cell.angle_gamma   90.00
#
_symmetry.space_group_name_H-M   'P 1'
#
loop_
_entity.id
_entity.type
_entity.pdbx_description
1 polymer ?
#
loop_
_entity_poly.entity_id
_entity_poly.type
_entity_poly.pdbx_seq_one_letter_code
_entity_poly.pdbx_strand_id
1 'polypeptide(L)'
;MNLVVHIALAAVTLPFVAALSTHPKLILISFDGFRYDLLNATMCPNIFKWAARSTWFVNGVRSQYITVTAPNHMSIVTGLREEEHGIVANSFWDTSTGKL
;
A
#
# COMPACT_ATOMS: atom_id res chain seq x y z
N MET A 1 24.38 -37.35 -1.56
CA MET A 1 24.54 -36.60 -0.28
C MET A 1 23.85 -35.24 -0.31
N ASN A 2 23.91 -34.48 -1.42
CA ASN A 2 23.35 -33.12 -1.48
C ASN A 2 21.81 -33.06 -1.42
N LEU A 3 21.09 -33.92 -2.16
CA LEU A 3 19.63 -33.83 -2.24
C LEU A 3 18.92 -34.03 -0.88
N VAL A 4 19.39 -34.99 -0.09
CA VAL A 4 18.82 -35.28 1.25
C VAL A 4 19.02 -34.10 2.20
N VAL A 5 20.18 -33.43 2.13
CA VAL A 5 20.48 -32.22 2.93
C VAL A 5 19.58 -31.06 2.52
N HIS A 6 19.33 -30.86 1.22
CA HIS A 6 18.44 -29.80 0.74
C HIS A 6 16.98 -30.05 1.14
N ILE A 7 16.52 -31.31 1.07
CA ILE A 7 15.16 -31.69 1.51
C ILE A 7 15.02 -31.49 3.02
N ALA A 8 16.02 -31.91 3.81
CA ALA A 8 16.02 -31.71 5.26
C ALA A 8 16.02 -30.21 5.63
N LEU A 9 16.82 -29.39 4.94
CA LEU A 9 16.86 -27.95 5.15
C LEU A 9 15.53 -27.27 4.77
N ALA A 10 14.92 -27.68 3.66
CA ALA A 10 13.60 -27.20 3.26
C ALA A 10 12.52 -27.60 4.28
N ALA A 11 12.52 -28.86 4.73
CA ALA A 11 11.57 -29.36 5.72
C ALA A 11 11.64 -28.62 7.07
N VAL A 12 12.81 -28.11 7.46
CA VAL A 12 12.98 -27.32 8.69
C VAL A 12 12.60 -25.84 8.49
N THR A 13 12.88 -25.27 7.31
CA THR A 13 12.67 -23.83 7.04
C THR A 13 11.23 -23.47 6.66
N LEU A 14 10.52 -24.32 5.91
CA LEU A 14 9.12 -24.11 5.51
C LEU A 14 8.14 -23.88 6.69
N PRO A 15 8.12 -24.72 7.75
CA PRO A 15 7.22 -24.49 8.89
C PRO A 15 7.58 -23.24 9.68
N PHE A 16 8.86 -22.88 9.75
CA PHE A 16 9.30 -21.64 10.40
C PHE A 16 8.81 -20.39 9.64
N VAL A 17 8.88 -20.41 8.30
CA VAL A 17 8.35 -19.32 7.46
C VAL A 17 6.83 -19.20 7.57
N ALA A 18 6.12 -20.34 7.62
CA ALA A 18 4.67 -20.34 7.82
C ALA A 18 4.26 -19.81 9.21
N ALA A 19 5.12 -19.97 10.22
CA ALA A 19 4.89 -19.48 11.58
C ALA A 19 5.23 -18.00 11.79
N LEU A 20 5.81 -17.29 10.80
CA LEU A 20 6.23 -15.89 10.94
C LEU A 20 5.08 -14.91 11.22
N SER A 21 3.85 -15.22 10.82
CA SER A 21 2.67 -14.41 11.16
C SER A 21 1.39 -15.23 11.09
N THR A 22 0.61 -15.20 12.17
CA THR A 22 -0.74 -15.80 12.24
C THR A 22 -1.81 -14.92 11.60
N HIS A 23 -1.45 -13.72 11.15
CA HIS A 23 -2.40 -12.79 10.54
C HIS A 23 -2.64 -13.14 9.05
N PRO A 24 -3.84 -12.90 8.53
CA PRO A 24 -4.10 -12.97 7.10
C PRO A 24 -3.12 -12.09 6.32
N LYS A 25 -2.70 -12.55 5.14
CA LYS A 25 -1.83 -11.76 4.27
C LYS A 25 -2.61 -10.59 3.70
N LEU A 26 -2.06 -9.39 3.85
CA LEU A 26 -2.61 -8.16 3.28
C LEU A 26 -1.76 -7.71 2.09
N ILE A 27 -2.42 -7.41 0.98
CA ILE A 27 -1.81 -6.73 -0.17
C ILE A 27 -2.47 -5.36 -0.26
N LEU A 28 -1.67 -4.32 -0.06
CA LEU A 28 -2.08 -2.94 -0.23
C LEU A 28 -1.56 -2.42 -1.57
N ILE A 29 -2.46 -1.97 -2.45
CA ILE A 29 -2.13 -1.43 -3.77
C ILE A 29 -2.57 0.03 -3.79
N SER A 30 -1.62 0.94 -4.05
CA SER A 30 -1.89 2.35 -4.28
C SER A 30 -1.76 2.66 -5.77
N PHE A 31 -2.80 3.22 -6.37
CA PHE A 31 -2.75 3.75 -7.74
C PHE A 31 -2.60 5.27 -7.68
N ASP A 32 -1.40 5.77 -7.98
CA ASP A 32 -1.12 7.21 -7.90
C ASP A 32 -1.96 7.99 -8.93
N GLY A 33 -2.55 9.11 -8.51
CA GLY A 33 -3.42 9.95 -9.34
C GLY A 33 -4.73 9.29 -9.80
N PHE A 34 -5.13 8.13 -9.24
CA PHE A 34 -6.33 7.43 -9.68
C PHE A 34 -7.61 8.07 -9.14
N ARG A 35 -8.33 8.79 -10.00
CA ARG A 35 -9.59 9.46 -9.66
C ARG A 35 -10.73 8.44 -9.53
N TYR A 36 -11.58 8.60 -8.51
CA TYR A 36 -12.58 7.58 -8.14
C TYR A 36 -13.61 7.25 -9.24
N ASP A 37 -13.98 8.22 -10.07
CA ASP A 37 -14.96 8.08 -11.17
C ASP A 37 -14.39 7.35 -12.41
N LEU A 38 -13.07 7.15 -12.46
CA LEU A 38 -12.44 6.27 -13.44
C LEU A 38 -12.71 4.80 -13.16
N LEU A 39 -13.13 4.44 -11.93
CA LEU A 39 -13.52 3.08 -11.59
C LEU A 39 -14.94 2.78 -12.08
N ASN A 40 -15.05 2.53 -13.38
CA ASN A 40 -16.30 2.20 -14.05
C ASN A 40 -16.12 1.04 -15.05
N ALA A 41 -17.25 0.50 -15.52
CA ALA A 41 -17.28 -0.67 -16.42
C ALA A 41 -16.55 -0.44 -17.75
N THR A 42 -16.41 0.81 -18.21
CA THR A 42 -15.78 1.16 -19.48
C THR A 42 -14.27 1.31 -19.34
N MET A 43 -13.81 2.07 -18.34
CA MET A 43 -12.41 2.43 -18.16
C MET A 43 -11.60 1.32 -17.47
N CYS A 44 -12.21 0.61 -16.51
CA CYS A 44 -11.54 -0.37 -15.67
C CYS A 44 -12.39 -1.64 -15.52
N PRO A 45 -12.75 -2.35 -16.61
CA PRO A 45 -13.77 -3.41 -16.59
C PRO A 45 -13.48 -4.53 -15.57
N ASN A 46 -12.21 -4.93 -15.42
CA ASN A 46 -11.83 -6.00 -14.50
C ASN A 46 -11.83 -5.54 -13.04
N ILE A 47 -11.27 -4.36 -12.75
CA ILE A 47 -11.23 -3.80 -11.40
C ILE A 47 -12.66 -3.45 -10.96
N PHE A 48 -13.47 -2.88 -11.85
CA PHE A 48 -14.87 -2.57 -11.59
C PHE A 48 -15.70 -3.83 -11.26
N LYS A 49 -15.57 -4.90 -12.05
CA LYS A 49 -16.22 -6.20 -11.75
C LYS A 49 -15.80 -6.75 -10.39
N TRP A 50 -14.54 -6.60 -10.02
CA TRP A 50 -14.04 -7.03 -8.71
C TRP A 50 -14.60 -6.17 -7.58
N ALA A 51 -14.58 -4.84 -7.72
CA ALA A 51 -15.11 -3.89 -6.74
C ALA A 51 -16.62 -4.06 -6.53
N ALA A 52 -17.41 -4.20 -7.60
CA ALA A 52 -18.87 -4.39 -7.53
C ALA A 52 -19.30 -5.69 -6.84
N ARG A 53 -18.40 -6.68 -6.77
CA ARG A 53 -18.60 -7.94 -6.03
C ARG A 53 -18.07 -7.88 -4.59
N SER A 54 -17.52 -6.75 -4.19
CA SER A 54 -16.82 -6.52 -2.91
C SER A 54 -17.34 -5.25 -2.25
N THR A 55 -16.70 -4.80 -1.18
CA THR A 55 -16.97 -3.50 -0.55
C THR A 55 -16.06 -2.44 -1.14
N TRP A 56 -16.62 -1.26 -1.47
CA TRP A 56 -15.87 -0.13 -2.01
C TRP A 56 -16.59 1.21 -1.73
N PHE A 57 -15.83 2.31 -1.80
CA PHE A 57 -16.36 3.66 -1.61
C PHE A 57 -16.84 4.25 -2.95
N VAL A 58 -18.14 4.14 -3.23
CA VAL A 58 -18.75 4.57 -4.51
C VAL A 58 -18.55 6.06 -4.79
N ASN A 59 -18.53 6.88 -3.75
CA ASN A 59 -18.31 8.34 -3.85
C ASN A 59 -16.84 8.75 -3.67
N GLY A 60 -15.92 7.79 -3.78
CA GLY A 60 -14.50 8.00 -3.58
C GLY A 60 -14.11 8.26 -2.12
N VAL A 61 -12.86 8.67 -1.95
CA VAL A 61 -12.28 9.08 -0.67
C VAL A 61 -11.75 10.50 -0.80
N ARG A 62 -11.74 11.24 0.31
CA ARG A 62 -11.07 12.53 0.36
C ARG A 62 -9.60 12.31 0.64
N SER A 63 -8.75 12.79 -0.26
CA SER A 63 -7.32 12.93 -0.02
C SER A 63 -7.05 13.85 1.16
N GLN A 64 -5.80 13.84 1.60
CA GLN A 64 -5.32 14.87 2.49
C GLN A 64 -5.39 16.27 1.86
N TYR A 65 -5.27 17.31 2.70
CA TYR A 65 -5.38 18.69 2.25
C TYR A 65 -4.37 19.00 1.14
N ILE A 66 -3.14 18.49 1.29
CA ILE A 66 -2.14 18.57 0.24
C ILE A 66 -2.29 17.34 -0.66
N THR A 67 -2.84 17.53 -1.86
CA THR A 67 -3.13 16.45 -2.82
C THR A 67 -1.88 16.06 -3.62
N VAL A 68 -0.80 15.67 -2.94
CA VAL A 68 0.46 15.20 -3.55
C VAL A 68 0.85 13.80 -3.03
N THR A 69 1.71 13.13 -3.78
CA THR A 69 2.02 11.69 -3.63
C THR A 69 2.50 11.33 -2.21
N ALA A 70 3.60 11.89 -1.73
CA ALA A 70 4.24 11.45 -0.49
C ALA A 70 3.35 11.65 0.76
N PRO A 71 2.72 12.81 0.98
CA PRO A 71 1.79 13.00 2.10
C PRO A 71 0.63 11.99 2.09
N ASN A 72 -0.05 11.81 0.94
CA ASN A 72 -1.19 10.90 0.86
C ASN A 72 -0.79 9.43 1.08
N HIS A 73 0.35 9.00 0.53
CA HIS A 73 0.84 7.63 0.76
C HIS A 73 1.15 7.38 2.23
N MET A 74 1.76 8.36 2.91
CA MET A 74 2.05 8.26 4.34
C MET A 74 0.79 8.21 5.18
N SER A 75 -0.24 8.99 4.85
CA SER A 75 -1.52 8.90 5.55
C SER A 75 -2.22 7.55 5.36
N ILE A 76 -2.14 6.95 4.17
CA ILE A 76 -2.72 5.62 3.92
C ILE A 76 -2.02 4.55 4.77
N VAL A 77 -0.69 4.63 4.88
CA VAL A 77 0.10 3.62 5.61
C VAL A 77 0.02 3.80 7.12
N THR A 78 -0.06 5.05 7.61
CA THR A 78 -0.01 5.36 9.05
C THR A 78 -1.38 5.59 9.68
N GLY A 79 -2.39 5.96 8.89
CA GLY A 79 -3.69 6.41 9.39
C GLY A 79 -3.67 7.84 9.99
N LEU A 80 -2.57 8.58 9.83
CA LEU A 80 -2.38 9.92 10.39
C LEU A 80 -2.54 11.03 9.33
N ARG A 81 -2.70 12.28 9.76
CA ARG A 81 -2.65 13.47 8.88
C ARG A 81 -1.22 14.00 8.76
N GLU A 82 -1.02 14.95 7.84
CA GLU A 82 0.29 15.54 7.57
C GLU A 82 0.93 16.15 8.83
N GLU A 83 0.12 16.75 9.71
CA GLU A 83 0.56 17.34 10.96
C GLU A 83 1.10 16.32 11.96
N GLU A 84 0.64 15.06 11.94
CA GLU A 84 1.17 14.04 12.86
C GLU A 84 2.25 13.15 12.23
N HIS A 85 2.16 12.81 10.94
CA HIS A 85 3.21 12.01 10.29
C HIS A 85 4.37 12.85 9.72
N GLY A 86 4.25 14.18 9.66
CA GLY A 86 5.33 15.12 9.34
C GLY A 86 5.78 15.18 7.89
N ILE A 87 5.09 14.49 6.96
CA ILE A 87 5.43 14.49 5.53
C ILE A 87 4.45 15.42 4.81
N VAL A 88 4.92 16.63 4.50
CA VAL A 88 4.08 17.74 4.02
C VAL A 88 4.18 18.00 2.52
N ALA A 89 5.18 17.43 1.84
CA ALA A 89 5.38 17.56 0.40
C ALA A 89 6.21 16.40 -0.16
N ASN A 90 6.31 16.29 -1.49
CA ASN A 90 7.23 15.36 -2.15
C ASN A 90 8.71 15.78 -1.96
N SER A 91 8.94 17.08 -1.76
CA SER A 91 10.26 17.65 -1.45
C SER A 91 10.01 18.94 -0.68
N PHE A 92 10.83 19.22 0.33
CA PHE A 92 10.68 20.39 1.18
C PHE A 92 12.04 20.83 1.69
N TRP A 93 12.20 22.15 1.85
CA TRP A 93 13.46 22.73 2.27
C TRP A 93 13.84 22.31 3.68
N ASP A 94 15.03 21.74 3.81
CA ASP A 94 15.67 21.45 5.08
C ASP A 94 16.43 22.70 5.56
N THR A 95 15.88 23.34 6.58
CA THR A 95 16.46 24.54 7.20
C THR A 95 17.79 24.27 7.90
N SER A 96 18.09 23.03 8.27
CA SER A 96 19.34 22.66 8.94
C SER A 96 20.51 22.53 7.96
N THR A 97 20.25 22.04 6.74
CA THR A 97 21.28 21.84 5.70
C THR A 97 21.27 22.91 4.61
N GLY A 98 20.20 23.70 4.52
CA GLY A 98 20.04 24.71 3.48
C GLY A 98 19.87 24.10 2.10
N LYS A 99 19.15 22.98 2.00
CA LYS A 99 18.90 22.23 0.76
C LYS A 99 17.43 21.90 0.62
N LEU A 100 16.99 21.71 -0.63
CA LEU A 100 15.70 21.10 -0.94
C LEU A 100 15.74 19.58 -0.75
#